data_AF-A0A832WXZ9-F1
#
_entry.id   AF-A0A832WXZ9-F1
#
_cell.length_a   1.000
_cell.length_b   1.000
_cell.length_c   1.000
_cell.angle_alpha   90.00
_cell.angle_beta   90.00
_cell.angle_gamma   90.00
#
_symmetry.space_group_name_H-M   'P 1'
#
loop_
_entity.id
_entity.type
_entity.pdbx_description
1 polymer ?
#
loop_
_entity_poly.entity_id
_entity_poly.type
_entity_poly.pdbx_seq_one_letter_code
_entity_poly.pdbx_strand_id
1 'polypeptide(L)'
;MTDWMMPEMDGITLIQRVRAEVESAPLILMITAISDDDARQELLEAGADEFLTKPYRSTDLVRVLSYGLARLNQPPPETDDQIVAPVRANGRPPIVSVVVAAGTGGSSDIHQFLQSIDESSPAAFFVVQHGPDWMMKLLTRQIKQSVAYQDLQPTQRNIYLAPGGHHLTFPPPPVSLELNQ
;
A
#
# COMPACT_ATOMS: atom_id res chain seq x y z
N MET A 1 15.91 9.54 -13.35
CA MET A 1 16.73 9.10 -12.20
C MET A 1 17.38 10.34 -11.62
N THR A 2 17.32 10.57 -10.31
CA THR A 2 17.89 11.76 -9.65
C THR A 2 18.64 11.36 -8.38
N ASP A 3 19.52 12.24 -7.89
CA ASP A 3 20.14 12.11 -6.56
C ASP A 3 19.44 13.01 -5.55
N TRP A 4 19.48 12.63 -4.27
CA TRP A 4 18.97 13.49 -3.19
C TRP A 4 19.89 14.70 -3.03
N MET A 5 21.20 14.46 -2.96
CA MET A 5 22.20 15.46 -2.67
C MET A 5 22.72 16.05 -3.98
N MET A 6 22.06 17.11 -4.45
CA MET A 6 22.45 17.86 -5.64
C MET A 6 22.70 19.33 -5.30
N PRO A 7 23.65 20.00 -5.98
CA PRO A 7 23.85 21.44 -5.83
C PRO A 7 22.64 22.21 -6.38
N GLU A 8 22.40 23.40 -5.83
CA GLU A 8 21.32 24.34 -6.19
C GLU A 8 19.89 23.89 -5.82
N MET A 9 19.52 22.66 -6.18
CA MET A 9 18.22 22.06 -5.88
C MET A 9 18.40 20.59 -5.51
N ASP A 10 17.91 20.20 -4.34
CA ASP A 10 17.93 18.80 -3.91
C ASP A 10 16.90 17.95 -4.69
N GLY A 11 17.10 16.63 -4.64
CA GLY A 11 16.25 15.67 -5.34
C GLY A 11 14.79 15.65 -4.86
N ILE A 12 14.53 15.94 -3.58
CA ILE A 12 13.17 15.96 -3.02
C ILE A 12 12.39 17.12 -3.64
N THR A 13 12.96 18.32 -3.60
CA THR A 13 12.41 19.53 -4.20
C THR A 13 12.17 19.35 -5.70
N LEU A 14 13.11 18.69 -6.41
CA LEU A 14 12.93 18.37 -7.83
C LEU A 14 11.71 17.46 -8.07
N ILE A 15 11.57 16.38 -7.29
CA ILE A 15 10.44 15.44 -7.44
C ILE A 15 9.12 16.17 -7.21
N GLN A 16 9.02 16.94 -6.13
CA GLN A 16 7.80 17.68 -5.80
C GLN A 16 7.39 18.64 -6.94
N ARG A 17 8.35 19.37 -7.52
CA ARG A 17 8.09 20.25 -8.68
C ARG A 17 7.65 19.46 -9.90
N VAL A 18 8.32 18.36 -10.22
CA VAL A 18 7.94 17.52 -11.37
C VAL A 18 6.52 16.98 -11.19
N ARG A 19 6.13 16.56 -9.98
CA ARG A 19 4.77 16.09 -9.70
C ARG A 19 3.72 17.19 -9.74
N ALA A 20 4.08 18.42 -9.38
CA ALA A 20 3.15 19.56 -9.41
C ALA A 20 2.97 20.18 -10.80
N GLU A 21 4.04 20.22 -11.60
CA GLU A 21 4.10 21.03 -12.83
C GLU A 21 4.02 20.19 -14.12
N VAL A 22 4.32 18.88 -14.06
CA VAL A 22 4.38 18.02 -15.25
C VAL A 22 3.17 17.10 -15.30
N GLU A 23 2.25 17.36 -16.23
CA GLU A 23 1.00 16.61 -16.41
C GLU A 23 1.23 15.11 -16.69
N SER A 24 2.20 14.78 -17.53
CA SER A 24 2.66 13.40 -17.79
C SER A 24 4.04 13.19 -17.16
N ALA A 25 4.10 13.28 -15.84
CA ALA A 25 5.35 13.13 -15.11
C ALA A 25 5.99 11.74 -15.38
N PRO A 26 7.30 11.68 -15.63
CA PRO A 26 7.98 10.41 -15.88
C PRO A 26 8.06 9.56 -14.62
N LEU A 27 8.49 8.31 -14.80
CA LEU A 27 8.95 7.49 -13.68
C LEU A 27 10.18 8.13 -13.03
N ILE A 28 10.11 8.38 -11.72
CA ILE A 28 11.20 8.97 -10.96
C ILE A 28 11.77 7.96 -9.97
N LEU A 29 12.97 7.49 -10.30
CA LEU A 29 13.83 6.72 -9.40
C LEU A 29 14.80 7.66 -8.66
N MET A 30 14.73 7.69 -7.33
CA MET A 30 15.72 8.33 -6.48
C MET A 30 16.91 7.41 -6.25
N ILE A 31 18.13 7.93 -6.34
CA ILE A 31 19.34 7.23 -5.92
C ILE A 31 20.02 8.04 -4.82
N THR A 32 20.23 7.47 -3.64
CA THR A 32 20.77 8.23 -2.50
C THR A 32 21.70 7.38 -1.64
N ALA A 33 22.62 8.01 -0.91
CA ALA A 33 23.39 7.34 0.14
C ALA A 33 22.60 7.26 1.47
N ILE A 34 21.53 8.04 1.60
CA ILE A 34 20.66 8.07 2.78
C ILE A 34 19.70 6.87 2.72
N SER A 35 19.52 6.17 3.83
CA SER A 35 18.76 4.90 3.83
C SER A 35 18.07 4.57 5.15
N ASP A 36 18.00 5.54 6.06
CA ASP A 36 17.12 5.43 7.21
C ASP A 36 15.64 5.49 6.78
N ASP A 37 14.76 5.12 7.70
CA ASP A 37 13.35 4.98 7.41
C ASP A 37 12.64 6.34 7.28
N ASP A 38 13.17 7.39 7.93
CA ASP A 38 12.63 8.75 7.81
C ASP A 38 12.89 9.30 6.40
N ALA A 39 14.09 9.09 5.88
CA ALA A 39 14.44 9.46 4.51
C ALA A 39 13.60 8.71 3.46
N ARG A 40 13.30 7.43 3.71
CA ARG A 40 12.40 6.67 2.83
C ARG A 40 10.97 7.22 2.85
N GLN A 41 10.49 7.63 4.03
CA GLN A 41 9.18 8.22 4.18
C GLN A 41 9.09 9.56 3.43
N GLU A 42 10.09 10.41 3.58
CA GLU A 42 10.17 11.69 2.88
C GLU A 42 10.19 11.52 1.36
N LEU A 43 10.89 10.50 0.85
CA LEU A 43 10.89 10.17 -0.58
C LEU A 43 9.52 9.72 -1.10
N LEU A 44 8.81 8.93 -0.30
CA LEU A 44 7.46 8.48 -0.62
C LEU A 44 6.49 9.68 -0.69
N GLU A 45 6.57 10.56 0.29
CA GLU A 45 5.75 11.78 0.38
C GLU A 45 6.08 12.80 -0.72
N ALA A 46 7.35 12.87 -1.15
CA ALA A 46 7.75 13.68 -2.28
C ALA A 46 7.15 13.18 -3.61
N GLY A 47 6.75 11.91 -3.68
CA GLY A 47 6.18 11.29 -4.87
C GLY A 47 7.21 10.55 -5.75
N ALA A 48 8.31 10.07 -5.16
CA ALA A 48 9.23 9.15 -5.85
C ALA A 48 8.50 7.83 -6.16
N ASP A 49 8.70 7.28 -7.37
CA ASP A 49 8.11 5.96 -7.71
C ASP A 49 8.94 4.83 -7.11
N GLU A 50 10.25 5.00 -7.10
CA GLU A 50 11.21 4.00 -6.65
C GLU A 50 12.42 4.69 -6.01
N PHE A 51 13.14 3.95 -5.17
CA PHE A 51 14.39 4.41 -4.58
C PHE A 51 15.47 3.33 -4.61
N LEU A 52 16.73 3.75 -4.65
CA LEU A 52 17.88 2.87 -4.62
C LEU A 52 19.00 3.45 -3.77
N THR A 53 19.40 2.73 -2.72
CA THR A 53 20.48 3.13 -1.84
C THR A 53 21.85 2.81 -2.44
N LYS A 54 22.82 3.72 -2.30
CA LYS A 54 24.23 3.51 -2.64
C LYS A 54 24.99 2.83 -1.49
N PRO A 55 25.95 1.93 -1.77
CA PRO A 55 26.30 1.41 -3.09
C PRO A 55 25.29 0.33 -3.56
N TYR A 56 25.02 0.28 -4.86
CA TYR A 56 24.14 -0.71 -5.49
C TYR A 56 24.85 -1.45 -6.62
N ARG A 57 24.37 -2.66 -6.95
CA ARG A 57 24.84 -3.42 -8.12
C ARG A 57 23.97 -3.07 -9.32
N SER A 58 24.49 -3.27 -10.53
CA SER A 58 23.71 -3.06 -11.76
C SER A 58 22.41 -3.89 -11.79
N THR A 59 22.42 -5.07 -11.18
CA THR A 59 21.25 -5.93 -11.02
C THR A 59 20.16 -5.30 -10.15
N ASP A 60 20.53 -4.55 -9.11
CA ASP A 60 19.57 -3.85 -8.25
C ASP A 60 18.86 -2.74 -9.03
N LEU A 61 19.63 -1.96 -9.80
CA LEU A 61 19.09 -0.92 -10.66
C LEU A 61 18.14 -1.47 -11.72
N VAL A 62 18.54 -2.53 -12.43
CA VAL A 62 17.68 -3.19 -13.44
C VAL A 62 16.41 -3.72 -12.80
N ARG A 63 16.50 -4.33 -11.61
CA ARG A 63 15.33 -4.83 -10.89
C ARG A 63 14.35 -3.71 -10.56
N VAL A 64 14.83 -2.63 -9.96
CA VAL A 64 14.00 -1.48 -9.55
C VAL A 64 13.35 -0.80 -10.75
N LEU A 65 14.11 -0.58 -11.83
CA LEU A 65 13.56 -0.02 -13.07
C LEU A 65 12.53 -0.95 -13.70
N SER A 66 12.77 -2.27 -13.71
CA SER A 66 11.81 -3.26 -14.22
C SER A 66 10.49 -3.20 -13.45
N TYR A 67 10.53 -3.08 -12.11
CA TYR A 67 9.33 -2.94 -11.29
C TYR A 67 8.55 -1.66 -11.61
N GLY A 68 9.22 -0.51 -11.62
CA GLY A 68 8.53 0.74 -11.91
C GLY A 68 8.01 0.83 -13.35
N LEU A 69 8.71 0.26 -14.34
CA LEU A 69 8.20 0.20 -15.72
C LEU A 69 7.04 -0.78 -15.89
N ALA A 70 7.05 -1.90 -15.15
CA ALA A 70 5.93 -2.83 -15.12
C ALA A 70 4.65 -2.16 -14.57
N ARG A 71 4.78 -1.22 -13.62
CA ARG A 71 3.66 -0.42 -13.09
C ARG A 71 2.98 0.42 -14.17
N LEU A 72 3.74 1.00 -15.11
CA LEU A 72 3.15 1.80 -16.21
C LEU A 72 2.31 0.96 -17.19
N ASN A 73 2.60 -0.34 -17.27
CA ASN A 73 1.93 -1.27 -18.18
C ASN A 73 1.08 -2.30 -17.44
N GLN A 74 0.79 -2.07 -16.16
CA GLN A 74 0.02 -3.03 -15.38
C GLN A 74 -1.40 -3.05 -15.95
N PRO A 75 -1.88 -4.21 -16.46
CA PRO A 75 -3.24 -4.30 -16.93
C PRO A 75 -4.17 -3.93 -15.77
N PRO A 76 -5.34 -3.30 -16.04
CA PRO A 76 -6.36 -3.13 -15.02
C PRO A 76 -6.55 -4.47 -14.31
N PRO A 77 -6.75 -4.47 -12.98
CA PRO A 77 -6.82 -5.70 -12.20
C PRO A 77 -7.73 -6.67 -12.93
N GLU A 78 -7.21 -7.88 -13.22
CA GLU A 78 -7.99 -8.91 -13.86
C GLU A 78 -9.25 -9.07 -13.02
N THR A 79 -10.37 -8.67 -13.62
CA THR A 79 -11.67 -8.87 -13.03
C THR A 79 -11.87 -10.36 -13.22
N ASP A 80 -11.48 -11.15 -12.22
CA ASP A 80 -11.77 -12.57 -12.26
C ASP A 80 -13.26 -12.69 -12.57
N ASP A 81 -13.65 -13.37 -13.65
CA ASP A 81 -15.07 -13.63 -13.93
C ASP A 81 -15.69 -14.49 -12.81
N GLN A 82 -14.87 -14.98 -11.87
CA GLN A 82 -15.28 -15.46 -10.55
C GLN A 82 -15.28 -14.39 -9.45
N ILE A 83 -15.55 -13.10 -9.75
CA ILE A 83 -16.17 -12.24 -8.75
C ILE A 83 -17.45 -12.96 -8.37
N VAL A 84 -17.41 -13.69 -7.25
CA VAL A 84 -18.59 -14.22 -6.60
C VAL A 84 -19.49 -13.01 -6.43
N ALA A 85 -20.56 -12.95 -7.22
CA ALA A 85 -21.52 -11.87 -7.14
C ALA A 85 -21.83 -11.69 -5.65
N PRO A 86 -21.72 -10.47 -5.10
CA PRO A 86 -21.72 -10.27 -3.66
C PRO A 86 -22.93 -10.99 -3.09
N VAL A 87 -22.67 -12.08 -2.35
CA VAL A 87 -23.74 -12.85 -1.73
C VAL A 87 -24.32 -11.92 -0.69
N ARG A 88 -25.50 -11.36 -1.00
CA ARG A 88 -26.28 -10.61 -0.02
C ARG A 88 -26.76 -11.60 1.02
N ALA A 89 -25.96 -11.81 2.05
CA ALA A 89 -26.40 -12.52 3.23
C ALA A 89 -27.48 -11.67 3.91
N ASN A 90 -28.64 -12.28 4.20
CA ASN A 90 -29.66 -11.65 5.02
C ASN A 90 -29.15 -11.60 6.46
N GLY A 91 -28.97 -10.39 6.99
CA GLY A 91 -28.45 -10.15 8.34
C GLY A 91 -27.42 -9.04 8.33
N ARG A 92 -27.32 -8.28 9.43
CA ARG A 92 -26.18 -7.38 9.61
C ARG A 92 -24.96 -8.26 9.89
N PRO A 93 -23.83 -8.07 9.18
CA PRO A 93 -22.60 -8.77 9.54
C PRO A 93 -22.28 -8.45 11.01
N PRO A 94 -21.70 -9.39 11.76
CA PRO A 94 -21.38 -9.20 13.18
C PRO A 94 -20.45 -7.99 13.41
N ILE A 95 -19.72 -7.58 12.38
CA ILE A 95 -18.84 -6.41 12.36
C ILE A 95 -19.02 -5.68 11.02
N VAL A 96 -19.07 -4.35 11.04
CA VAL A 96 -18.97 -3.54 9.81
C VAL A 96 -17.53 -3.66 9.31
N SER A 97 -17.31 -4.10 8.08
CA SER A 97 -15.97 -4.21 7.52
C SER A 97 -15.79 -3.26 6.34
N VAL A 98 -14.61 -2.65 6.25
CA VAL A 98 -14.17 -1.84 5.12
C VAL A 98 -12.91 -2.47 4.56
N VAL A 99 -12.91 -2.80 3.26
CA VAL A 99 -11.73 -3.33 2.57
C VAL A 99 -11.20 -2.25 1.65
N VAL A 100 -9.92 -1.91 1.82
CA VAL A 100 -9.17 -0.98 1.00
C VAL A 100 -8.07 -1.77 0.30
N ALA A 101 -8.22 -1.97 -1.00
CA ALA A 101 -7.14 -2.46 -1.84
C ALA A 101 -6.54 -1.25 -2.56
N ALA A 102 -5.25 -0.97 -2.37
CA ALA A 102 -4.56 0.04 -3.17
C ALA A 102 -3.35 -0.55 -3.90
N GLY A 103 -3.13 -0.01 -5.10
CA GLY A 103 -2.04 -0.40 -5.98
C GLY A 103 -0.75 0.34 -5.65
N THR A 104 0.28 0.09 -6.44
CA THR A 104 1.67 0.58 -6.29
C THR A 104 1.87 2.12 -6.38
N GLY A 105 0.79 2.92 -6.36
CA GLY A 105 0.80 4.38 -6.21
C GLY A 105 -0.07 4.92 -5.08
N GLY A 106 -0.80 4.07 -4.36
CA GLY A 106 -1.76 4.47 -3.34
C GLY A 106 -1.20 4.57 -1.93
N SER A 107 0.13 4.56 -1.74
CA SER A 107 0.74 4.59 -0.40
C SER A 107 0.49 5.91 0.33
N SER A 108 0.53 7.05 -0.39
CA SER A 108 0.13 8.37 0.15
C SER A 108 -1.37 8.43 0.45
N ASP A 109 -2.18 7.87 -0.44
CA ASP A 109 -3.65 7.88 -0.31
C ASP A 109 -4.12 6.98 0.83
N ILE A 110 -3.49 5.81 0.99
CA ILE A 110 -3.71 4.93 2.15
C ILE A 110 -3.33 5.65 3.42
N HIS A 111 -2.18 6.33 3.46
CA HIS A 111 -1.76 7.06 4.65
C HIS A 111 -2.78 8.13 5.03
N GLN A 112 -3.21 8.96 4.08
CA GLN A 112 -4.24 9.98 4.32
C GLN A 112 -5.60 9.37 4.70
N PHE A 113 -5.99 8.28 4.04
CA PHE A 113 -7.20 7.53 4.38
C PHE A 113 -7.15 7.03 5.82
N LEU A 114 -6.07 6.36 6.21
CA LEU A 114 -5.88 5.81 7.53
C LEU A 114 -5.89 6.89 8.61
N GLN A 115 -5.30 8.05 8.35
CA GLN A 115 -5.36 9.21 9.24
C GLN A 115 -6.76 9.81 9.35
N SER A 116 -7.59 9.66 8.32
CA SER A 116 -8.97 10.14 8.32
C SER A 116 -9.95 9.21 9.03
N ILE A 117 -9.53 7.98 9.37
CA ILE A 117 -10.37 7.03 10.11
C ILE A 117 -10.55 7.53 11.54
N ASP A 118 -11.80 7.72 11.93
CA ASP A 118 -12.17 7.97 13.33
C ASP A 118 -11.91 6.71 14.19
N GLU A 119 -11.12 6.83 15.24
CA GLU A 119 -10.83 5.77 16.23
C GLU A 119 -12.11 5.22 16.89
N SER A 120 -13.20 5.99 16.88
CA SER A 120 -14.51 5.58 17.40
C SER A 120 -15.29 4.64 16.46
N SER A 121 -14.86 4.53 15.20
CA SER A 121 -15.52 3.74 14.17
C SER A 121 -15.67 2.27 14.60
N PRO A 122 -16.87 1.69 14.60
CA PRO A 122 -17.07 0.28 14.92
C PRO A 122 -16.57 -0.66 13.81
N ALA A 123 -16.05 -0.10 12.71
CA ALA A 123 -15.63 -0.88 11.57
C ALA A 123 -14.26 -1.56 11.79
N ALA A 124 -14.10 -2.76 11.24
CA ALA A 124 -12.80 -3.37 11.01
C ALA A 124 -12.31 -2.97 9.61
N PHE A 125 -11.07 -2.51 9.51
CA PHE A 125 -10.47 -2.07 8.24
C PHE A 125 -9.47 -3.10 7.77
N PHE A 126 -9.54 -3.46 6.50
CA PHE A 126 -8.63 -4.42 5.87
C PHE A 126 -7.92 -3.70 4.74
N VAL A 127 -6.61 -3.53 4.85
CA VAL A 127 -5.80 -2.85 3.85
C VAL A 127 -4.93 -3.86 3.13
N VAL A 128 -5.09 -3.95 1.82
CA VAL A 128 -4.22 -4.73 0.95
C VAL A 128 -3.44 -3.76 0.09
N GLN A 129 -2.13 -3.71 0.28
CA GLN A 129 -1.23 -2.87 -0.50
C GLN A 129 -0.16 -3.74 -1.14
N HIS A 130 0.05 -3.55 -2.44
CA HIS A 130 1.20 -4.14 -3.12
C HIS A 130 2.40 -3.21 -3.09
N GLY A 131 3.56 -3.80 -2.80
CA GLY A 131 4.85 -3.18 -3.05
C GLY A 131 5.99 -3.82 -2.28
N PRO A 132 7.21 -3.31 -2.48
CA PRO A 132 8.42 -3.89 -1.90
C PRO A 132 8.43 -3.86 -0.36
N ASP A 133 9.14 -4.82 0.25
CA ASP A 133 9.15 -5.09 1.71
C ASP A 133 9.37 -3.85 2.58
N TRP A 134 10.24 -2.94 2.17
CA TRP A 134 10.55 -1.72 2.92
C TRP A 134 9.33 -0.78 3.01
N MET A 135 8.53 -0.69 1.95
CA MET A 135 7.33 0.15 1.92
C MET A 135 6.25 -0.45 2.82
N MET A 136 6.11 -1.78 2.82
CA MET A 136 5.19 -2.47 3.72
C MET A 136 5.58 -2.27 5.18
N LYS A 137 6.89 -2.26 5.47
CA LYS A 137 7.43 -1.95 6.80
C LYS A 137 7.15 -0.51 7.23
N LEU A 138 7.24 0.48 6.34
CA LEU A 138 6.88 1.87 6.65
C LEU A 138 5.39 2.03 6.95
N LEU A 139 4.52 1.50 6.10
CA LEU A 139 3.07 1.51 6.33
C LEU A 139 2.71 0.85 7.66
N THR A 140 3.33 -0.29 7.98
CA THR A 140 3.14 -0.97 9.26
C THR A 140 3.53 -0.08 10.45
N ARG A 141 4.60 0.70 10.36
CA ARG A 141 5.03 1.58 11.46
C ARG A 141 4.11 2.78 11.66
N GLN A 142 3.51 3.27 10.58
CA GLN A 142 2.58 4.39 10.64
C GLN A 142 1.21 3.99 11.22
N ILE A 143 0.84 2.71 11.11
CA ILE A 143 -0.41 2.18 11.65
C ILE A 143 -0.19 1.71 13.09
N LYS A 144 -0.83 2.35 14.06
CA LYS A 144 -0.78 1.97 15.50
C LYS A 144 -1.61 0.72 15.85
N GLN A 145 -1.72 -0.28 14.97
CA GLN A 145 -2.61 -1.44 15.17
C GLN A 145 -2.05 -2.73 14.54
N SER A 146 -2.65 -3.86 14.92
CA SER A 146 -2.11 -5.21 14.76
C SER A 146 -1.98 -5.67 13.29
N VAL A 147 -0.77 -6.06 12.88
CA VAL A 147 -0.53 -6.71 11.58
C VAL A 147 -0.78 -8.22 11.68
N ALA A 148 -1.48 -8.78 10.70
CA ALA A 148 -1.92 -10.16 10.67
C ALA A 148 -1.61 -10.81 9.32
N TYR A 149 -1.18 -12.08 9.33
CA TYR A 149 -0.78 -12.81 8.13
C TYR A 149 -1.84 -13.83 7.67
N GLN A 150 -2.39 -14.63 8.59
CA GLN A 150 -3.43 -15.66 8.33
C GLN A 150 -4.24 -15.94 9.60
N ASP A 151 -5.44 -16.53 9.44
CA ASP A 151 -6.30 -17.10 10.49
C ASP A 151 -6.73 -16.15 11.61
N LEU A 152 -6.74 -14.84 11.35
CA LEU A 152 -7.25 -13.91 12.34
C LEU A 152 -8.78 -13.92 12.39
N GLN A 153 -9.31 -13.92 13.61
CA GLN A 153 -10.69 -13.51 13.84
C GLN A 153 -10.70 -11.98 13.89
N PRO A 154 -11.24 -11.29 12.87
CA PRO A 154 -11.25 -9.85 12.86
C PRO A 154 -12.09 -9.32 14.03
N THR A 155 -11.56 -8.34 14.73
CA THR A 155 -12.22 -7.67 15.85
C THR A 155 -12.53 -6.22 15.45
N GLN A 156 -13.56 -5.65 16.10
CA GLN A 156 -13.97 -4.27 15.83
C GLN A 156 -12.82 -3.30 16.11
N ARG A 157 -12.79 -2.18 15.38
CA ARG A 157 -11.85 -1.06 15.58
C ARG A 157 -10.38 -1.35 15.27
N ASN A 158 -10.10 -2.43 14.54
CA ASN A 158 -8.75 -2.80 14.14
C ASN A 158 -8.51 -2.66 12.64
N ILE A 159 -7.29 -2.26 12.30
CA ILE A 159 -6.75 -2.20 10.94
C ILE A 159 -5.83 -3.40 10.72
N TYR A 160 -6.12 -4.19 9.69
CA TYR A 160 -5.34 -5.35 9.28
C TYR A 160 -4.64 -5.06 7.95
N LEU A 161 -3.32 -5.19 7.91
CA LEU A 161 -2.52 -4.98 6.70
C LEU A 161 -2.07 -6.32 6.11
N ALA A 162 -2.31 -6.53 4.83
CA ALA A 162 -1.77 -7.68 4.10
C ALA A 162 -0.24 -7.57 3.95
N PRO A 163 0.51 -8.66 4.17
CA PRO A 163 1.94 -8.67 3.88
C PRO A 163 2.19 -8.63 2.36
N GLY A 164 3.30 -8.02 1.95
CA GLY A 164 3.71 -7.99 0.54
C GLY A 164 3.79 -9.40 -0.05
N GLY A 165 3.20 -9.58 -1.24
CA GLY A 165 3.23 -10.85 -1.98
C GLY A 165 2.33 -11.97 -1.44
N HIS A 166 1.49 -11.70 -0.45
CA HIS A 166 0.59 -12.69 0.16
C HIS A 166 -0.87 -12.24 0.08
N HIS A 167 -1.78 -13.20 -0.05
CA HIS A 167 -3.21 -12.93 0.01
C HIS A 167 -3.66 -12.89 1.46
N LEU A 168 -4.42 -11.85 1.82
CA LEU A 168 -5.07 -11.76 3.13
C LEU A 168 -6.39 -12.55 3.07
N THR A 169 -6.44 -13.68 3.77
CA THR A 169 -7.61 -14.56 3.82
C THR A 169 -8.17 -14.65 5.23
N PHE A 170 -9.50 -14.71 5.33
CA PHE A 170 -10.21 -14.88 6.59
C PHE A 170 -11.19 -16.04 6.49
N PRO A 171 -11.27 -16.92 7.50
CA PRO A 171 -12.33 -17.91 7.55
C PRO A 171 -13.67 -17.18 7.71
N PRO A 172 -14.72 -17.52 6.93
CA PRO A 172 -16.03 -16.93 7.12
C PRO A 172 -16.52 -17.25 8.54
N PRO A 173 -17.21 -16.31 9.22
CA PRO A 173 -17.80 -16.61 10.51
C PRO A 173 -18.76 -17.80 10.37
N PRO A 174 -18.85 -18.69 11.37
CA PRO A 174 -19.75 -19.84 11.31
C PRO A 174 -21.18 -19.34 11.11
N VAL A 175 -21.79 -19.70 9.98
CA VAL A 175 -23.18 -19.39 9.67
C VAL A 175 -24.04 -20.49 10.29
N SER A 176 -24.63 -20.22 11.45
CA SER A 176 -25.70 -21.07 11.99
C SER A 176 -26.96 -20.85 11.16
N LEU A 177 -27.19 -21.72 10.18
CA LEU A 177 -28.48 -21.81 9.51
C LEU A 177 -29.44 -22.57 10.43
N GLU A 178 -30.14 -21.84 11.31
CA GLU A 178 -31.30 -22.43 12.00
C GLU A 178 -32.40 -22.63 10.95
N LEU A 179 -32.60 -23.89 10.56
CA LEU A 179 -33.79 -24.30 9.82
C LEU A 179 -34.98 -24.12 10.76
N ASN A 180 -35.74 -23.03 10.58
CA ASN A 180 -37.05 -22.88 11.20
C ASN A 180 -37.91 -24.09 10.79
N GLN A 181 -38.27 -24.90 11.79
CA GLN A 181 -39.22 -26.00 11.65
C GLN A 181 -40.64 -25.47 11.40
#